data_AF-A0A971KNL4-F1
#
_entry.id   AF-A0A971KNL4-F1
#
_cell.length_a   1.000
_cell.length_b   1.000
_cell.length_c   1.000
_cell.angle_alpha   90.00
_cell.angle_beta   90.00
_cell.angle_gamma   90.00
#
_symmetry.space_group_name_H-M   'P 1'
#
loop_
_entity.id
_entity.type
_entity.pdbx_description
1 polymer ?
#
loop_
_entity_poly.entity_id
_entity_poly.type
_entity_poly.pdbx_seq_one_letter_code
_entity_poly.pdbx_strand_id
1 'polypeptide(L)'
;MIYKNPYYRKVKGSFILLVSCGYCKTPIAKYQKVGKGNLLNLHIDRVIESSIDLSQDPNVLSCPNCNAELGRRMFLQRRDKEVFKMIRSTFNTKRIER
;
A
#
# COMPACT_ATOMS: atom_id res chain seq x y z
N MET A 1 4.30 5.89 11.05
CA MET A 1 4.72 5.82 9.64
C MET A 1 5.62 7.01 9.39
N ILE A 2 6.63 6.83 8.54
CA ILE A 2 7.79 7.73 8.46
C ILE A 2 7.65 8.69 7.28
N TYR A 3 7.11 8.21 6.15
CA TYR A 3 7.03 8.96 4.90
C TYR A 3 5.59 9.35 4.59
N LYS A 4 5.38 10.64 4.28
CA LYS A 4 4.14 11.13 3.67
C LYS A 4 4.26 11.00 2.16
N ASN A 5 3.22 10.51 1.51
CA ASN A 5 3.26 10.31 0.08
C ASN A 5 2.99 11.62 -0.67
N PRO A 6 3.92 12.13 -1.50
CA PRO A 6 3.71 13.36 -2.27
C PRO A 6 2.64 13.20 -3.37
N TYR A 7 2.39 11.97 -3.83
CA TYR A 7 1.41 11.66 -4.88
C TYR A 7 -0.02 11.47 -4.36
N TYR A 8 -0.22 11.62 -3.04
CA TYR A 8 -1.49 11.35 -2.39
C TYR A 8 -2.61 12.26 -2.91
N ARG A 9 -3.72 11.65 -3.37
CA ARG A 9 -4.97 12.35 -3.69
C ARG A 9 -6.13 11.77 -2.91
N LYS A 10 -6.89 12.64 -2.23
CA LYS A 10 -8.09 12.24 -1.48
C LYS A 10 -9.17 11.72 -2.42
N VAL A 11 -9.60 10.47 -2.24
CA VAL A 11 -10.66 9.86 -3.05
C VAL A 11 -12.00 9.86 -2.28
N LYS A 12 -13.08 10.38 -2.89
CA LYS A 12 -14.44 10.34 -2.32
C LYS A 12 -14.94 8.88 -2.22
N GLY A 13 -15.68 8.56 -1.16
CA GLY A 13 -16.20 7.21 -0.91
C GLY A 13 -15.13 6.17 -0.55
N SER A 14 -13.93 6.62 -0.16
CA SER A 14 -12.87 5.74 0.33
C SER A 14 -12.90 5.62 1.86
N PHE A 15 -12.39 4.50 2.36
CA PHE A 15 -12.09 4.29 3.78
C PHE A 15 -10.60 3.98 3.94
N ILE A 16 -10.07 4.20 5.14
CA ILE A 16 -8.67 3.99 5.42
C ILE A 16 -8.45 2.52 5.82
N LEU A 17 -7.56 1.86 5.09
CA LEU A 17 -6.99 0.56 5.45
C LEU A 17 -5.58 0.76 5.97
N LEU A 18 -5.30 0.22 7.15
CA LEU A 18 -3.96 -0.03 7.62
C LEU A 18 -3.48 -1.34 7.01
N VAL A 19 -2.47 -1.26 6.15
CA VAL A 19 -1.76 -2.40 5.60
C VAL A 19 -0.56 -2.69 6.50
N SER A 20 -0.47 -3.91 7.01
CA SER A 20 0.65 -4.39 7.82
C SER A 20 1.26 -5.65 7.24
N CYS A 21 2.49 -5.95 7.64
CA CYS A 21 3.16 -7.19 7.26
C CYS A 21 2.41 -8.40 7.82
N GLY A 22 2.27 -9.45 7.01
CA GLY A 22 1.67 -10.73 7.40
C GLY A 22 2.51 -11.50 8.43
N TYR A 23 3.83 -11.32 8.38
CA TYR A 23 4.79 -12.05 9.21
C TYR A 23 5.06 -11.35 10.55
N CYS A 24 5.58 -10.13 10.53
CA CYS A 24 5.98 -9.41 11.73
C CYS A 24 4.94 -8.39 12.24
N LYS A 25 3.78 -8.28 11.57
CA LYS A 25 2.68 -7.36 11.92
C LYS A 25 3.03 -5.86 11.88
N THR A 26 4.25 -5.49 11.47
CA THR A 26 4.68 -4.10 11.33
C THR A 26 3.76 -3.34 10.38
N PRO A 27 3.28 -2.13 10.75
CA PRO A 27 2.47 -1.30 9.86
C PRO A 27 3.31 -0.79 8.68
N ILE A 28 2.83 -1.01 7.47
CA ILE A 28 3.53 -0.72 6.21
C ILE A 28 2.98 0.54 5.56
N ALA A 29 1.67 0.64 5.40
CA ALA A 29 1.06 1.77 4.72
C ALA A 29 -0.38 2.04 5.21
N LYS A 30 -0.76 3.31 5.23
CA LYS A 30 -2.16 3.74 5.33
C LYS A 30 -2.67 3.98 3.92
N TYR A 31 -3.70 3.24 3.53
CA TYR A 31 -4.18 3.20 2.15
C TYR A 31 -5.66 3.59 2.05
N GLN A 32 -6.00 4.41 1.06
CA GLN A 32 -7.39 4.72 0.74
C GLN A 32 -8.01 3.63 -0.14
N LYS A 33 -8.80 2.76 0.48
CA LYS A 33 -9.53 1.72 -0.23
C LYS A 33 -10.88 2.24 -0.70
N VAL A 34 -11.17 1.97 -1.97
CA VAL A 34 -12.50 2.17 -2.58
C VAL A 34 -13.12 0.80 -2.83
N GLY A 35 -14.39 0.63 -2.45
CA GLY A 35 -15.16 -0.61 -2.63
C GLY A 35 -14.87 -1.69 -1.59
N LYS A 36 -15.74 -2.71 -1.54
CA LYS A 36 -15.80 -3.73 -0.48
C LYS A 36 -14.84 -4.92 -0.63
N GLY A 37 -14.28 -5.15 -1.82
CA GLY A 37 -13.41 -6.31 -2.07
C GLY A 37 -12.01 -6.22 -1.47
N ASN A 38 -11.31 -7.35 -1.44
CA ASN A 38 -9.93 -7.49 -0.94
C ASN A 38 -8.93 -6.57 -1.66
N LEU A 39 -7.86 -6.20 -0.97
CA LEU A 39 -6.76 -5.45 -1.56
C LEU A 39 -5.92 -6.37 -2.45
N LEU A 40 -5.93 -6.14 -3.76
CA LEU A 40 -5.08 -6.86 -4.72
C LEU A 40 -3.94 -5.99 -5.22
N ASN A 41 -4.26 -4.73 -5.55
CA ASN A 41 -3.31 -3.74 -6.02
C ASN A 41 -3.32 -2.54 -5.08
N LEU A 42 -2.14 -2.20 -4.56
CA LEU A 42 -1.90 -1.00 -3.78
C LEU A 42 -1.51 0.12 -4.73
N HIS A 43 -2.47 1.01 -5.00
CA HIS A 43 -2.25 2.17 -5.84
C HIS A 43 -1.39 3.23 -5.14
N ILE A 44 -0.29 3.64 -5.76
CA ILE A 44 0.64 4.61 -5.16
C ILE A 44 -0.07 5.94 -4.86
N ASP A 45 -0.90 6.44 -5.78
CA ASP A 45 -1.67 7.69 -5.61
C ASP A 45 -2.69 7.68 -4.46
N ARG A 46 -2.99 6.50 -3.90
CA ARG A 46 -3.94 6.30 -2.80
C ARG A 46 -3.28 5.96 -1.46
N VAL A 47 -1.96 5.84 -1.42
CA VAL A 47 -1.23 5.71 -0.15
C VAL A 47 -1.18 7.08 0.52
N ILE A 48 -1.59 7.17 1.78
CA ILE A 48 -1.55 8.40 2.58
C ILE A 48 -0.16 8.54 3.22
N GLU A 49 0.25 7.48 3.89
CA GLU A 49 1.53 7.40 4.62
C GLU A 49 2.09 5.99 4.45
N SER A 50 3.41 5.88 4.41
CA SER A 50 4.13 4.62 4.34
C SER A 50 5.32 4.58 5.30
N SER A 51 5.72 3.36 5.65
CA SER A 51 6.96 3.09 6.39
C SER A 51 8.16 2.89 5.46
N ILE A 52 7.92 2.88 4.15
CA ILE A 52 8.90 2.71 3.09
C ILE A 52 8.87 3.98 2.24
N ASP A 53 10.02 4.44 1.77
CA ASP A 53 10.06 5.58 0.87
C ASP A 53 9.53 5.19 -0.53
N LEU A 54 8.38 5.78 -0.89
CA LEU A 54 7.74 5.58 -2.19
C LEU A 54 8.35 6.46 -3.29
N SER A 55 9.18 7.44 -2.92
CA SER A 55 9.82 8.39 -3.84
C SER A 55 11.10 7.82 -4.46
N GLN A 56 11.68 6.80 -3.84
CA GLN A 56 12.89 6.09 -4.31
C GLN A 56 12.59 5.05 -5.41
N ASP A 57 11.37 5.03 -5.92
CA ASP A 57 10.92 4.10 -6.97
C ASP A 57 11.29 2.61 -6.73
N PRO A 58 10.95 2.03 -5.56
CA PRO A 58 11.34 0.66 -5.27
C PRO A 58 10.58 -0.33 -6.18
N ASN A 59 11.31 -1.24 -6.84
CA ASN A 59 10.74 -2.32 -7.65
C ASN A 59 9.91 -3.32 -6.82
N VAL A 60 10.19 -3.43 -5.53
CA VAL A 60 9.59 -4.40 -4.62
C VAL A 60 9.12 -3.70 -3.35
N LEU A 61 7.93 -4.07 -2.87
CA LEU A 61 7.41 -3.65 -1.58
C LEU A 61 7.87 -4.65 -0.52
N SER A 62 8.97 -4.36 0.15
CA SER A 62 9.52 -5.18 1.24
C SER A 62 9.19 -4.60 2.61
N CYS A 63 9.02 -5.46 3.62
CA CYS A 63 8.84 -4.99 4.98
C CYS A 63 10.16 -4.41 5.55
N PRO A 64 10.17 -3.18 6.11
CA PRO A 64 11.40 -2.60 6.66
C PRO A 64 11.91 -3.30 7.93
N ASN A 65 11.10 -4.16 8.55
CA ASN A 65 11.47 -4.86 9.79
C ASN A 65 11.98 -6.29 9.54
N CYS A 66 11.30 -7.06 8.68
CA CYS A 66 11.65 -8.47 8.43
C CYS A 66 12.10 -8.76 7.00
N ASN A 67 12.21 -7.73 6.14
CA ASN A 67 12.55 -7.86 4.72
C ASN A 67 11.65 -8.77 3.88
N ALA A 68 10.52 -9.24 4.42
CA ALA A 68 9.58 -10.07 3.68
C ALA A 68 9.01 -9.31 2.48
N GLU A 69 8.91 -9.99 1.35
CA GLU A 69 8.32 -9.47 0.12
C GLU A 69 6.78 -9.44 0.24
N LEU A 70 6.19 -8.24 0.15
CA LEU A 70 4.74 -8.02 0.31
C LEU A 70 4.04 -7.78 -1.03
N GLY A 71 4.80 -7.33 -2.04
CA GLY A 71 4.27 -6.96 -3.34
C GLY A 71 5.36 -6.57 -4.32
N ARG A 72 5.02 -6.57 -5.60
CA ARG A 72 5.91 -6.12 -6.70
C ARG A 72 5.33 -4.91 -7.39
N ARG A 73 6.18 -3.96 -7.76
CA ARG A 73 5.74 -2.81 -8.55
C ARG A 73 5.32 -3.26 -9.94
N MET A 74 4.23 -2.67 -10.43
CA MET A 74 3.66 -2.96 -11.74
C MET A 74 3.01 -1.70 -12.29
N PHE A 75 3.20 -1.47 -13.58
CA PHE A 75 2.53 -0.39 -14.30
C PHE A 75 1.23 -0.90 -14.94
N LEU A 76 0.10 -0.28 -14.61
CA LEU A 76 -1.19 -0.58 -15.25
C LEU A 76 -1.36 0.30 -16.49
N GLN A 77 -0.99 -0.21 -17.67
CA GLN A 77 -1.10 0.50 -18.96
C GLN A 77 -2.51 1.07 -19.21
N ARG A 78 -3.58 0.32 -18.88
CA ARG A 78 -4.96 0.76 -19.11
C ARG A 78 -5.40 1.96 -18.26
N ARG A 79 -4.69 2.25 -17.17
CA ARG A 79 -5.05 3.34 -16.24
C ARG A 79 -3.93 4.36 -16.06
N ASP A 80 -2.83 4.20 -16.79
CA ASP A 80 -1.62 5.03 -16.70
C ASP A 80 -1.18 5.25 -15.24
N LYS A 81 -1.17 4.16 -14.45
CA LYS A 81 -0.94 4.23 -13.00
C LYS A 81 0.00 3.16 -12.52
N GLU A 82 0.90 3.57 -11.65
CA GLU A 82 1.76 2.67 -10.88
C GLU A 82 1.03 2.08 -9.68
N VAL A 83 1.20 0.78 -9.51
CA VAL A 83 0.65 0.02 -8.39
C VAL A 83 1.68 -0.96 -7.87
N PHE A 84 1.55 -1.35 -6.61
CA PHE A 84 2.15 -2.60 -6.13
C PHE A 84 1.12 -3.71 -6.21
N LYS A 85 1.41 -4.73 -6.99
CA LYS A 85 0.65 -5.99 -7.00
C LYS A 85 1.01 -6.74 -5.73
N MET A 86 0.04 -6.83 -4.81
CA MET A 86 0.25 -7.42 -3.50
C MET A 86 0.27 -8.95 -3.61
N ILE A 87 1.21 -9.59 -2.89
CA ILE A 87 1.30 -11.04 -2.82
C ILE A 87 0.32 -11.52 -1.76
N ARG A 88 -0.61 -12.40 -2.14
CA ARG A 88 -1.64 -12.91 -1.20
C ARG A 88 -0.99 -13.55 0.03
N SER A 89 -1.63 -13.41 1.18
CA SER A 89 -1.20 -13.97 2.48
C SER A 89 0.09 -13.40 3.08
N THR A 90 0.81 -12.50 2.38
CA THR A 90 2.02 -11.86 2.90
C THR A 90 1.75 -10.57 3.68
N PHE A 91 0.51 -10.06 3.63
CA PHE A 91 0.09 -8.82 4.25
C PHE A 91 -1.25 -8.98 4.95
N ASN A 92 -1.48 -8.16 5.97
CA ASN A 92 -2.76 -8.02 6.64
C ASN A 92 -3.35 -6.65 6.35
N THR A 93 -4.68 -6.57 6.34
CA THR A 93 -5.40 -5.30 6.19
C THR A 93 -6.40 -5.13 7.31
N LYS A 94 -6.36 -3.99 7.99
CA LYS A 94 -7.34 -3.62 9.01
C LYS A 94 -7.98 -2.30 8.63
N ARG A 95 -9.31 -2.22 8.62
CA ARG A 95 -10.01 -0.94 8.49
C ARG A 95 -9.78 -0.14 9.77
N ILE A 96 -9.38 1.11 9.60
CA ILE A 96 -9.24 2.05 10.71
C ILE A 96 -10.22 3.20 10.49
N GLU A 97 -10.90 3.59 11.56
CA GLU A 97 -11.68 4.82 11.59
C GLU A 97 -10.73 6.01 11.76
N ARG A 98 -11.20 7.17 11.32
CA ARG A 98 -10.38 8.36 11.11
C ARG A 98 -10.18 9.14 12.39
#